data_AF-A0A0X8VDU2-F1
#
_entry.id   AF-A0A0X8VDU2-F1
#
_cell.length_a   1.000
_cell.length_b   1.000
_cell.length_c   1.000
_cell.angle_alpha   90.00
_cell.angle_beta   90.00
_cell.angle_gamma   90.00
#
_symmetry.space_group_name_H-M   'P 1'
#
loop_
_entity.id
_entity.type
_entity.pdbx_description
1 polymer ?
#
loop_
_entity_poly.entity_id
_entity_poly.type
_entity_poly.pdbx_seq_one_letter_code
_entity_poly.pdbx_strand_id
1 'polypeptide(L)'
;MNWFIENWFLIVVLVAGLCCVGVFIYNFAKKPTQEQINTIKEWLLYACIEAEKELGGGTGQLKLRYVWDLFISRFPAAAKVVTFEMFSAWVDAALEEMRTLLTQNKAIREVVKGEDK
;
A
#
# COMPACT_ATOMS: atom_id res chain seq x y z
N MET A 1 50.29 8.02 21.74
CA MET A 1 48.90 8.44 22.02
C MET A 1 48.32 9.22 20.83
N ASN A 2 48.59 8.78 19.59
CA ASN A 2 48.27 9.53 18.36
C ASN A 2 47.39 8.76 17.36
N TRP A 3 47.19 7.45 17.55
CA TRP A 3 46.45 6.62 16.59
C TRP A 3 45.02 7.10 16.38
N PHE A 4 44.31 7.46 17.46
CA PHE A 4 42.94 7.99 17.39
C PHE A 4 42.85 9.35 16.69
N ILE A 5 43.89 10.19 16.79
CA ILE A 5 43.96 11.52 16.16
C ILE A 5 44.37 11.40 14.69
N GLU A 6 45.29 10.50 14.36
CA GLU A 6 45.72 10.22 12.98
C GLU A 6 44.62 9.50 12.18
N ASN A 7 43.82 8.66 12.83
CA ASN A 7 42.78 7.83 12.22
C ASN A 7 41.35 8.28 12.58
N TRP A 8 41.16 9.53 13.02
CA TRP A 8 39.86 10.05 13.42
C TRP A 8 38.81 9.92 12.30
N PHE A 9 39.24 10.07 11.04
CA PHE A 9 38.40 9.86 9.87
C PHE A 9 37.87 8.42 9.77
N LEU A 10 38.69 7.40 10.11
CA LEU A 10 38.24 6.01 10.13
C LEU A 10 37.13 5.78 11.17
N ILE A 11 37.22 6.47 12.32
CA ILE A 11 36.18 6.41 13.35
C ILE A 11 34.88 7.04 12.84
N VAL A 12 34.96 8.19 12.17
CA VAL A 12 33.80 8.87 11.57
C VAL A 12 33.15 7.99 10.50
N VAL A 13 33.94 7.39 9.61
CA VAL A 13 33.43 6.48 8.56
C VAL A 13 32.79 5.24 9.18
N LEU A 14 33.36 4.68 10.24
CA LEU A 14 32.81 3.51 10.93
C LEU A 14 31.48 3.84 11.61
N VAL A 15 31.39 4.97 12.30
CA VAL A 15 30.14 5.45 12.91
C VAL A 15 29.08 5.74 11.85
N ALA A 16 29.45 6.45 10.77
CA ALA A 16 28.54 6.71 9.66
C ALA A 16 28.04 5.41 9.01
N GLY A 17 28.93 4.43 8.82
CA GLY A 17 28.59 3.10 8.31
C GLY A 17 27.60 2.37 9.22
N LEU A 18 27.83 2.36 10.53
CA LEU A 18 26.91 1.76 11.50
C LEU A 18 25.54 2.46 11.50
N CYS A 19 25.51 3.79 11.41
CA CYS A 19 24.26 4.55 11.30
C CYS A 19 23.48 4.18 10.01
N CYS A 20 24.16 4.11 8.87
CA CYS A 20 23.54 3.71 7.59
C CYS A 20 22.97 2.28 7.65
N VAL A 21 23.72 1.33 8.21
CA VAL A 21 23.27 -0.05 8.41
C VAL A 21 22.06 -0.10 9.36
N GLY A 22 22.09 0.66 10.45
CA GLY A 22 20.98 0.77 11.39
C GLY A 22 19.70 1.31 10.73
N VAL A 23 19.80 2.36 9.91
CA VAL A 23 18.66 2.92 9.15
C VAL A 23 18.12 1.90 8.14
N PHE A 24 19.01 1.17 7.46
CA PHE A 24 18.59 0.16 6.49
C PHE A 24 17.84 -0.99 7.16
N ILE A 25 18.36 -1.52 8.29
CA ILE A 25 17.70 -2.58 9.06
C ILE A 25 16.36 -2.10 9.61
N TYR A 26 16.31 -0.88 10.15
CA TYR A 26 15.06 -0.28 10.65
C TYR A 26 14.00 -0.19 9.54
N ASN A 27 14.38 0.31 8.35
CA ASN A 27 13.47 0.40 7.21
C ASN A 27 13.05 -0.97 6.68
N PHE A 28 13.94 -1.96 6.72
CA PHE A 28 13.66 -3.33 6.29
C PHE A 28 12.68 -4.04 7.24
N ALA A 29 12.88 -3.91 8.55
CA ALA A 29 11.98 -4.47 9.57
C ALA A 29 10.56 -3.86 9.53
N LYS A 30 10.43 -2.64 8.98
CA LYS A 30 9.15 -1.94 8.84
C LYS A 30 8.38 -2.30 7.57
N LYS A 31 8.96 -3.07 6.65
CA LYS A 31 8.26 -3.49 5.42
C LYS A 31 7.10 -4.44 5.77
N PRO A 32 5.90 -4.26 5.20
CA PRO A 32 4.80 -5.19 5.42
C PRO A 32 5.16 -6.57 4.86
N THR A 33 4.80 -7.63 5.58
CA THR A 33 5.07 -9.02 5.20
C THR A 33 4.28 -9.39 3.95
N GLN A 34 4.76 -10.37 3.17
CA GLN A 34 4.07 -10.81 1.94
C GLN A 34 2.62 -11.23 2.19
N GLU A 35 2.34 -11.89 3.32
CA GLU A 35 0.99 -12.26 3.74
C GLU A 35 0.11 -11.03 3.98
N GLN A 36 0.63 -9.99 4.65
CA GLN A 36 -0.11 -8.74 4.88
C GLN A 36 -0.43 -8.03 3.58
N ILE A 37 0.50 -8.03 2.61
CA ILE A 37 0.28 -7.45 1.29
C ILE A 37 -0.85 -8.18 0.57
N ASN A 38 -0.89 -9.51 0.63
CA ASN A 38 -1.95 -10.30 0.01
C ASN A 38 -3.31 -9.99 0.65
N THR A 39 -3.38 -9.94 1.99
CA THR A 39 -4.62 -9.53 2.70
C THR A 39 -5.07 -8.12 2.32
N ILE A 40 -4.14 -7.18 2.17
CA ILE A 40 -4.45 -5.81 1.72
C ILE A 40 -5.00 -5.83 0.30
N LYS A 41 -4.42 -6.62 -0.62
CA LYS A 41 -4.88 -6.72 -2.02
C LYS A 41 -6.28 -7.32 -2.12
N GLU A 42 -6.55 -8.41 -1.42
CA GLU A 42 -7.88 -9.03 -1.37
C GLU A 42 -8.91 -8.06 -0.79
N TRP A 43 -8.55 -7.33 0.26
CA TRP A 43 -9.41 -6.30 0.83
C TRP A 43 -9.60 -5.11 -0.13
N LEU A 44 -8.57 -4.69 -0.85
CA LEU A 44 -8.64 -3.59 -1.81
C LEU A 44 -9.60 -3.89 -2.95
N LEU A 45 -9.62 -5.13 -3.44
CA LEU A 45 -10.60 -5.57 -4.43
C LEU A 45 -12.03 -5.34 -3.93
N TYR A 46 -12.33 -5.77 -2.71
CA TYR A 46 -13.63 -5.53 -2.07
C TYR A 46 -13.92 -4.03 -1.89
N ALA A 47 -12.94 -3.25 -1.42
CA ALA A 47 -13.10 -1.81 -1.22
C ALA A 47 -13.34 -1.05 -2.53
N CYS A 48 -12.74 -1.49 -3.65
CA CYS A 48 -12.98 -0.92 -4.98
C CYS A 48 -14.39 -1.22 -5.48
N ILE A 49 -14.90 -2.43 -5.23
CA ILE A 49 -16.28 -2.82 -5.55
C ILE A 49 -17.27 -1.96 -4.77
N GLU A 50 -17.04 -1.79 -3.46
CA GLU A 50 -17.90 -0.96 -2.61
C GLU A 50 -17.87 0.51 -3.06
N ALA A 51 -16.68 1.03 -3.41
CA ALA A 51 -16.54 2.39 -3.93
C ALA A 51 -17.25 2.59 -5.28
N GLU A 52 -17.24 1.59 -6.17
CA GLU A 52 -17.98 1.63 -7.43
C GLU A 52 -19.49 1.66 -7.19
N LYS A 53 -19.97 0.86 -6.22
CA LYS A 53 -21.38 0.75 -5.86
C LYS A 53 -21.91 2.03 -5.21
N GLU A 54 -21.18 2.62 -4.27
CA GLU A 54 -21.60 3.83 -3.54
C GLU A 54 -21.52 5.11 -4.38
N LEU A 55 -20.49 5.24 -5.23
CA LEU A 55 -20.20 6.50 -5.92
C LEU A 55 -20.49 6.48 -7.43
N GLY A 56 -20.82 5.32 -7.99
CA GLY A 56 -21.20 5.16 -9.40
C GLY A 56 -20.09 5.54 -10.40
N GLY A 57 -20.34 5.41 -11.71
CA GLY A 57 -19.36 5.68 -12.75
C GLY A 57 -18.91 7.16 -12.82
N GLY A 58 -17.69 7.41 -13.33
CA GLY A 58 -17.20 8.76 -13.64
C GLY A 58 -16.55 9.55 -12.49
N THR A 59 -16.56 9.02 -11.26
CA THR A 59 -16.06 9.69 -10.04
C THR A 59 -14.71 9.14 -9.55
N GLY A 60 -13.80 8.80 -10.47
CA GLY A 60 -12.56 8.05 -10.15
C GLY A 60 -11.68 8.64 -9.05
N GLN A 61 -11.45 9.96 -9.06
CA GLN A 61 -10.65 10.61 -8.00
C GLN A 61 -11.33 10.56 -6.63
N LEU A 62 -12.65 10.67 -6.59
CA LEU A 62 -13.43 10.61 -5.35
C LEU A 62 -13.41 9.19 -4.77
N LYS A 63 -13.55 8.17 -5.62
CA LYS A 63 -13.41 6.76 -5.21
C LYS A 63 -12.03 6.45 -4.66
N LEU A 64 -10.97 6.91 -5.34
CA LEU A 64 -9.61 6.68 -4.87
C LEU A 64 -9.38 7.28 -3.48
N ARG A 65 -9.91 8.49 -3.25
CA ARG A 65 -9.88 9.11 -1.92
C ARG A 65 -10.70 8.33 -0.89
N TYR A 66 -11.90 7.87 -1.26
CA TYR A 66 -12.74 7.05 -0.39
C TYR A 66 -12.05 5.75 0.03
N VAL A 67 -11.47 5.01 -0.92
CA VAL A 67 -10.72 3.77 -0.64
C VAL A 67 -9.47 4.07 0.19
N TRP A 68 -8.81 5.21 -0.03
CA TRP A 68 -7.66 5.64 0.76
C TRP A 68 -8.01 5.87 2.23
N ASP A 69 -9.11 6.59 2.50
CA ASP A 69 -9.55 6.85 3.87
C ASP A 69 -9.97 5.54 4.56
N LEU A 70 -10.65 4.64 3.84
CA LEU A 70 -10.94 3.28 4.31
C LEU A 70 -9.66 2.49 4.63
N PHE A 71 -8.64 2.58 3.77
CA PHE A 71 -7.36 1.88 3.93
C PHE A 71 -6.62 2.36 5.19
N ILE A 72 -6.56 3.67 5.42
CA ILE A 72 -5.96 4.23 6.64
C ILE A 72 -6.69 3.71 7.88
N SER A 73 -8.02 3.65 7.84
CA SER A 73 -8.83 3.17 8.98
C SER A 73 -8.61 1.68 9.26
N ARG A 74 -8.48 0.86 8.22
CA ARG A 74 -8.40 -0.61 8.32
C ARG A 74 -6.99 -1.10 8.60
N PHE A 75 -5.98 -0.44 8.04
CA PHE A 75 -4.57 -0.83 8.14
C PHE A 75 -3.69 0.31 8.66
N PRO A 76 -3.90 0.81 9.89
CA PRO A 76 -3.19 1.98 10.41
C PRO A 76 -1.67 1.76 10.54
N ALA A 77 -1.22 0.51 10.68
CA ALA A 77 0.21 0.18 10.66
C ALA A 77 0.79 0.24 9.24
N ALA A 78 0.08 -0.27 8.24
CA ALA A 78 0.51 -0.24 6.83
C ALA A 78 0.49 1.20 6.29
N ALA A 79 -0.50 2.00 6.66
CA ALA A 79 -0.61 3.41 6.27
C ALA A 79 0.60 4.27 6.70
N LYS A 80 1.37 3.84 7.71
CA LYS A 80 2.59 4.54 8.15
C LYS A 80 3.82 4.27 7.27
N VAL A 81 3.73 3.29 6.38
CA VAL A 81 4.87 2.82 5.56
C VAL A 81 4.57 2.78 4.07
N VAL A 82 3.30 2.71 3.70
CA VAL A 82 2.84 2.72 2.31
C VAL A 82 2.66 4.17 1.86
N THR A 83 3.34 4.56 0.77
CA THR A 83 3.11 5.87 0.15
C THR A 83 1.82 5.85 -0.68
N PHE A 84 1.29 7.03 -0.99
CA PHE A 84 0.09 7.14 -1.82
C PHE A 84 0.31 6.54 -3.22
N GLU A 85 1.50 6.68 -3.80
CA GLU A 85 1.84 6.09 -5.11
C GLU A 85 1.82 4.56 -5.06
N MET A 86 2.39 3.96 -4.02
CA MET A 86 2.34 2.51 -3.82
C MET A 86 0.89 2.02 -3.66
N PHE A 87 0.10 2.77 -2.90
CA PHE A 87 -1.32 2.47 -2.71
C PHE A 87 -2.11 2.59 -4.02
N SER A 88 -1.92 3.66 -4.80
CA SER A 88 -2.59 3.85 -6.09
C SER A 88 -2.28 2.69 -7.05
N ALA A 89 -1.03 2.24 -7.10
CA ALA A 89 -0.64 1.08 -7.91
C ALA A 89 -1.34 -0.22 -7.47
N TRP A 90 -1.57 -0.40 -6.16
CA TRP A 90 -2.33 -1.55 -5.66
C TRP A 90 -3.83 -1.44 -5.98
N VAL A 91 -4.39 -0.23 -5.92
CA VAL A 91 -5.76 0.03 -6.35
C VAL A 91 -5.93 -0.26 -7.85
N ASP A 92 -4.99 0.18 -8.69
CA ASP A 92 -5.04 -0.10 -10.14
C ASP A 92 -5.02 -1.61 -10.43
N ALA A 93 -4.16 -2.37 -9.73
CA ALA A 93 -4.14 -3.83 -9.83
C ALA A 93 -5.47 -4.46 -9.37
N ALA A 94 -6.05 -3.97 -8.27
CA ALA A 94 -7.35 -4.43 -7.78
C ALA A 94 -8.50 -4.09 -8.75
N LEU A 95 -8.45 -2.94 -9.42
CA LEU A 95 -9.42 -2.56 -10.46
C LEU A 95 -9.30 -3.43 -11.70
N GLU A 96 -8.08 -3.83 -12.08
CA GLU A 96 -7.87 -4.79 -13.17
C GLU A 96 -8.46 -6.17 -12.83
N GLU A 97 -8.21 -6.66 -11.61
CA GLU A 97 -8.80 -7.91 -11.11
C GLU A 97 -10.33 -7.83 -10.99
N MET A 98 -10.88 -6.69 -10.56
CA MET A 98 -12.33 -6.48 -10.57
C MET A 98 -12.90 -6.60 -11.99
N ARG A 99 -12.22 -6.05 -13.01
CA ARG A 99 -12.67 -6.16 -14.41
C ARG A 99 -12.62 -7.61 -14.91
N THR A 100 -11.61 -8.39 -14.53
CA THR A 100 -11.55 -9.81 -14.91
C THR A 100 -12.67 -10.60 -14.24
N LEU A 101 -12.95 -10.38 -12.95
CA LEU A 101 -14.08 -11.01 -12.27
C LEU A 101 -15.44 -10.66 -12.90
N LEU A 102 -15.63 -9.40 -13.30
CA LEU A 102 -16.85 -8.94 -13.97
C LEU A 102 -17.05 -9.54 -15.37
N THR A 103 -15.96 -9.89 -16.07
CA THR A 103 -16.04 -10.56 -17.37
C THR A 103 -16.26 -12.06 -17.25
N GLN A 104 -15.72 -12.68 -16.19
CA GLN A 104 -15.83 -14.12 -15.94
C GLN A 104 -17.14 -14.53 -15.25
N ASN A 105 -17.73 -13.66 -14.42
CA ASN A 105 -18.90 -14.02 -13.61
C ASN A 105 -20.02 -12.98 -13.69
N LYS A 106 -21.15 -13.37 -14.32
CA LYS A 106 -22.34 -12.51 -14.45
C LYS A 106 -22.96 -12.10 -13.11
N ALA A 107 -22.87 -12.93 -12.06
CA ALA A 107 -23.44 -12.63 -10.75
C ALA A 107 -22.70 -11.49 -10.04
N ILE A 108 -21.37 -11.41 -10.19
CA ILE A 108 -20.57 -10.31 -9.63
C ILE A 108 -20.95 -8.98 -10.30
N ARG A 109 -21.31 -9.04 -11.59
CA ARG A 109 -21.74 -7.86 -12.35
C ARG A 109 -23.05 -7.27 -11.86
N GLU A 110 -23.96 -8.09 -11.33
CA GLU A 110 -25.20 -7.62 -10.72
C GLU A 110 -24.95 -7.01 -9.33
N VAL A 111 -24.01 -7.55 -8.55
CA VAL A 111 -23.61 -6.98 -7.25
C VAL A 111 -23.00 -5.58 -7.40
N VAL A 112 -22.15 -5.38 -8.42
CA VAL A 112 -21.47 -4.09 -8.66
C VAL A 112 -22.41 -3.03 -9.23
N LYS A 113 -23.37 -3.41 -10.07
CA LYS A 113 -24.29 -2.45 -10.69
C LYS A 113 -25.36 -1.92 -9.74
N GLY A 114 -25.56 -2.59 -8.59
CA GLY A 114 -26.77 -2.41 -7.81
C GLY A 114 -27.96 -2.98 -8.58
N GLU A 115 -28.92 -3.57 -7.89
CA GLU A 115 -30.21 -3.85 -8.52
C GLU A 115 -30.75 -2.53 -9.08
N ASP A 116 -31.06 -2.51 -10.39
CA ASP A 116 -32.05 -1.59 -10.94
C ASP A 116 -33.36 -1.81 -10.16
N LYS A 117 -33.58 -1.05 -9.08
CA LYS A 117 -34.87 -0.88 -8.42
C LYS A 117 -35.06 0.57 -8.03
#